data_AF-A0A1M5P3J5-F1
#
_entry.id   AF-A0A1M5P3J5-F1
#
_cell.length_a   1.000
_cell.length_b   1.000
_cell.length_c   1.000
_cell.angle_alpha   90.00
_cell.angle_beta   90.00
_cell.angle_gamma   90.00
#
_symmetry.space_group_name_H-M   'P 1'
#
loop_
_entity.id
_entity.type
_entity.pdbx_description
1 polymer ?
#
loop_
_entity_poly.entity_id
_entity_poly.type
_entity_poly.pdbx_seq_one_letter_code
_entity_poly.pdbx_strand_id
1 'polypeptide(L)'
;MLFLLNCKAQQVPDSITLTYQRTIFNISENYIQFMFDSNKNYLLVNNKSAGLQKEVNINLSQEELKSIFNVYKKFNLPAEGINCLYNDDGTVLSKTIISFNKKPKEVSFQKCYQAEQDKKNFHNIEMQLLKLLKSKPEYQNTFPWEFETL
;
A
#
# COMPACT_ATOMS: atom_id res chain seq x y z
N MET A 1 -21.01 -38.39 10.17
CA MET A 1 -21.28 -36.95 10.24
C MET A 1 -20.27 -36.24 9.35
N LEU A 2 -20.68 -35.79 8.15
CA LEU A 2 -19.83 -34.98 7.27
C LEU A 2 -19.84 -33.54 7.78
N PHE A 3 -18.71 -33.05 8.26
CA PHE A 3 -18.50 -31.62 8.47
C PHE A 3 -18.37 -30.95 7.10
N LEU A 4 -19.49 -30.48 6.55
CA LEU A 4 -19.47 -29.50 5.46
C LEU A 4 -18.98 -28.17 6.06
N LEU A 5 -17.66 -27.98 6.05
CA LEU A 5 -17.04 -26.68 6.19
C LEU A 5 -17.57 -25.81 5.05
N ASN A 6 -18.61 -25.03 5.34
CA ASN A 6 -19.06 -23.95 4.49
C ASN A 6 -17.91 -22.94 4.38
N CYS A 7 -17.00 -23.18 3.44
CA CYS A 7 -16.16 -22.14 2.86
C CYS A 7 -17.10 -21.17 2.16
N LYS A 8 -17.65 -20.20 2.92
CA LYS A 8 -18.20 -18.99 2.31
C LYS A 8 -17.03 -18.31 1.62
N ALA A 9 -16.88 -18.54 0.32
CA ALA A 9 -15.99 -17.76 -0.52
C ALA A 9 -16.32 -16.29 -0.24
N GLN A 10 -15.36 -15.57 0.34
CA GLN A 10 -15.56 -14.22 0.80
C GLN A 10 -15.90 -13.37 -0.44
N GLN A 11 -17.16 -12.95 -0.61
CA GLN A 11 -17.63 -12.25 -1.80
C GLN A 11 -16.83 -10.97 -2.02
N VAL A 12 -16.32 -10.77 -3.24
CA VAL A 12 -15.64 -9.53 -3.65
C VAL A 12 -16.71 -8.46 -3.81
N PRO A 13 -16.64 -7.35 -3.05
CA PRO A 13 -17.66 -6.31 -3.17
C PRO A 13 -17.54 -5.59 -4.52
N ASP A 14 -18.67 -5.04 -4.96
CA ASP A 14 -18.77 -4.38 -6.27
C ASP A 14 -17.90 -3.14 -6.39
N SER A 15 -17.68 -2.45 -5.28
CA SER A 15 -16.74 -1.34 -5.14
C SER A 15 -15.62 -1.68 -4.17
N ILE A 16 -14.40 -1.41 -4.59
CA ILE A 16 -13.18 -1.51 -3.78
C ILE A 16 -12.65 -0.10 -3.56
N THR A 17 -12.33 0.17 -2.30
CA THR A 17 -11.58 1.34 -1.89
C THR A 17 -10.26 0.89 -1.30
N LEU A 18 -9.17 1.54 -1.70
CA LEU A 18 -7.82 1.22 -1.28
C LEU A 18 -7.17 2.49 -0.78
N THR A 19 -6.61 2.41 0.43
CA THR A 19 -5.66 3.41 0.93
C THR A 19 -4.29 2.76 1.05
N TYR A 20 -3.26 3.45 0.57
CA TYR A 20 -1.88 3.05 0.69
C TYR A 20 -1.08 4.18 1.32
N GLN A 21 -0.23 3.83 2.27
CA GLN A 21 0.74 4.74 2.84
C GLN A 21 2.08 4.05 2.93
N ARG A 22 3.14 4.68 2.44
CA ARG A 22 4.51 4.26 2.69
C ARG A 22 5.31 5.41 3.24
N THR A 23 5.92 5.22 4.39
CA THR A 23 6.84 6.16 5.01
C THR A 23 8.23 5.56 4.97
N ILE A 24 9.17 6.26 4.36
CA ILE A 24 10.59 5.92 4.35
C ILE A 24 11.26 6.88 5.33
N PHE A 25 11.85 6.34 6.39
CA PHE A 25 12.53 7.11 7.42
C PHE A 25 14.00 7.25 7.06
N ASN A 26 14.55 8.43 7.29
CA ASN A 26 15.98 8.68 7.21
C ASN A 26 16.50 9.03 8.62
N ILE A 27 17.80 8.82 8.81
CA ILE A 27 18.52 9.22 10.02
C ILE A 27 18.29 10.74 10.17
N SER A 28 17.85 11.21 11.35
CA SER A 28 17.45 12.61 11.67
C SER A 28 15.94 12.98 11.61
N GLU A 29 15.00 12.06 11.87
CA GLU A 29 13.53 12.33 11.88
C GLU A 29 12.92 12.86 10.56
N ASN A 30 13.70 12.74 9.48
CA ASN A 30 13.29 13.06 8.14
C ASN A 30 12.55 11.88 7.54
N TYR A 31 11.55 12.15 6.69
CA TYR A 31 10.87 11.10 5.96
C TYR A 31 10.41 11.56 4.59
N ILE A 32 10.27 10.57 3.71
CA ILE A 32 9.48 10.68 2.48
C ILE A 32 8.24 9.81 2.68
N GLN A 33 7.07 10.39 2.50
CA GLN A 33 5.79 9.72 2.66
C GLN A 33 5.03 9.74 1.35
N PHE A 34 4.55 8.58 0.93
CA PHE A 34 3.65 8.38 -0.19
C PHE A 34 2.30 8.00 0.38
N MET A 35 1.23 8.71 0.00
CA MET A 35 -0.14 8.45 0.45
C MET A 35 -1.08 8.42 -0.74
N PHE A 36 -1.69 7.28 -1.01
CA PHE A 36 -2.69 7.12 -2.07
C PHE A 36 -4.05 6.78 -1.47
N ASP A 37 -5.10 7.42 -1.99
CA ASP A 37 -6.51 7.14 -1.64
C ASP A 37 -7.34 7.03 -2.93
N SER A 38 -7.81 5.81 -3.22
CA SER A 38 -8.57 5.52 -4.43
C SER A 38 -9.96 6.16 -4.46
N ASN A 39 -10.51 6.64 -3.33
CA ASN A 39 -11.79 7.36 -3.34
C ASN A 39 -11.63 8.78 -3.89
N LYS A 40 -10.45 9.35 -3.70
CA LYS A 40 -10.14 10.72 -4.10
C LYS A 40 -9.23 10.77 -5.34
N ASN A 41 -8.76 9.61 -5.83
CA ASN A 41 -7.87 9.47 -6.98
C ASN A 41 -6.61 10.33 -6.88
N TYR A 42 -6.00 10.41 -5.69
CA TYR A 42 -4.79 11.21 -5.50
C TYR A 42 -3.69 10.40 -4.83
N LEU A 43 -2.47 10.63 -5.30
CA LEU A 43 -1.22 10.29 -4.65
C LEU A 43 -0.58 11.58 -4.14
N LEU A 44 -0.39 11.66 -2.84
CA LEU A 44 0.36 12.70 -2.16
C LEU A 44 1.76 12.18 -1.85
N VAL A 45 2.79 12.94 -2.22
CA VAL A 45 4.18 12.70 -1.86
C VAL A 45 4.68 13.86 -1.02
N ASN A 46 4.99 13.59 0.24
CA ASN A 46 5.47 14.56 1.21
C ASN A 46 6.92 14.25 1.60
N ASN A 47 7.82 15.20 1.36
CA ASN A 47 9.20 15.15 1.82
C ASN A 47 9.39 16.17 2.93
N LYS A 48 9.42 15.68 4.19
CA LYS A 48 9.50 16.54 5.37
C LYS A 48 10.81 17.34 5.42
N SER A 49 11.93 16.78 4.97
CA SER A 49 13.23 17.47 5.06
C SER A 49 13.34 18.67 4.13
N ALA A 50 12.71 18.58 2.96
CA ALA A 50 12.70 19.66 1.97
C ALA A 50 11.48 20.60 2.11
N GLY A 51 10.52 20.27 2.98
CA GLY A 51 9.23 20.97 3.04
C GLY A 51 8.45 20.87 1.73
N LEU A 52 8.71 19.84 0.92
CA LEU A 52 8.14 19.69 -0.42
C LEU A 52 6.96 18.72 -0.40
N GLN A 53 5.87 19.18 -0.99
CA GLN A 53 4.66 18.40 -1.21
C GLN A 53 4.34 18.35 -2.70
N LYS A 54 4.10 17.16 -3.23
CA LYS A 54 3.59 16.95 -4.59
C LYS A 54 2.29 16.15 -4.55
N GLU A 55 1.33 16.57 -5.35
CA GLU A 55 0.06 15.88 -5.52
C GLU A 55 -0.09 15.44 -6.97
N VAL A 56 -0.50 14.19 -7.16
CA VAL A 56 -0.69 13.57 -8.47
C VAL A 56 -2.08 12.98 -8.51
N ASN A 57 -2.88 13.38 -9.51
CA ASN A 57 -4.18 12.76 -9.75
C ASN A 57 -3.94 11.41 -10.44
N ILE A 58 -4.18 10.32 -9.71
CA ILE A 58 -4.02 8.95 -10.19
C ILE A 58 -5.35 8.23 -10.03
N ASN A 59 -5.96 7.89 -11.16
CA ASN A 59 -7.19 7.13 -11.19
C ASN A 59 -6.88 5.64 -11.43
N LEU A 60 -7.24 4.79 -10.46
CA LEU A 60 -7.23 3.34 -10.62
C LEU A 60 -8.66 2.85 -10.86
N SER A 61 -8.86 2.08 -11.92
CA SER A 61 -10.17 1.53 -12.26
C SER A 61 -10.62 0.51 -11.19
N GLN A 62 -11.93 0.28 -11.11
CA GLN A 62 -12.47 -0.75 -10.21
C GLN A 62 -11.97 -2.17 -10.58
N GLU A 63 -11.68 -2.42 -11.85
CA GLU A 63 -11.07 -3.68 -12.28
C GLU A 63 -9.64 -3.83 -11.75
N GLU A 64 -8.82 -2.77 -11.84
CA GLU A 64 -7.47 -2.72 -11.29
C GLU A 64 -7.49 -2.95 -9.77
N LEU A 65 -8.39 -2.26 -9.05
CA LEU A 65 -8.54 -2.40 -7.60
C LEU A 65 -9.03 -3.79 -7.19
N LYS A 66 -9.98 -4.38 -7.94
CA LYS A 66 -10.46 -5.76 -7.72
C LYS A 66 -9.35 -6.79 -7.92
N SER A 67 -8.48 -6.58 -8.91
CA SER A 67 -7.33 -7.46 -9.15
C SER A 67 -6.41 -7.54 -7.93
N ILE A 68 -6.02 -6.39 -7.36
CA ILE A 68 -5.20 -6.34 -6.15
C ILE A 68 -5.95 -6.96 -4.96
N PHE A 69 -7.24 -6.64 -4.81
CA PHE A 69 -8.05 -7.13 -3.69
C PHE A 69 -8.23 -8.65 -3.70
N ASN A 70 -8.35 -9.26 -4.89
CA ASN A 70 -8.42 -10.72 -5.04
C ASN A 70 -7.15 -11.41 -4.53
N VAL A 71 -5.98 -10.83 -4.83
CA VAL A 71 -4.69 -11.32 -4.33
C VAL A 71 -4.62 -11.18 -2.81
N TYR A 72 -5.03 -10.03 -2.28
CA TYR A 72 -5.14 -9.78 -0.85
C TYR A 72 -6.00 -10.83 -0.13
N LYS A 73 -7.19 -11.12 -0.68
CA LYS A 73 -8.08 -12.18 -0.14
C LYS A 73 -7.48 -13.57 -0.20
N LYS A 74 -6.82 -13.92 -1.31
CA LYS A 74 -6.17 -15.22 -1.47
C LYS A 74 -5.11 -15.48 -0.40
N PHE A 75 -4.41 -14.42 0.03
CA PHE A 75 -3.39 -14.51 1.08
C PHE A 75 -3.96 -14.47 2.50
N ASN A 76 -5.27 -14.27 2.67
CA ASN A 76 -5.95 -14.21 3.97
C ASN A 76 -5.26 -13.25 4.97
N LEU A 77 -4.73 -12.13 4.46
CA LEU A 77 -4.12 -11.11 5.29
C LEU A 77 -5.19 -10.33 6.06
N PRO A 78 -4.91 -9.76 7.24
CA PRO A 78 -5.83 -8.86 7.93
C PRO A 78 -6.21 -7.64 7.07
N ALA A 79 -7.42 -7.10 7.30
CA ALA A 79 -8.03 -5.98 6.53
C ALA A 79 -7.16 -4.71 6.45
N GLU A 80 -6.22 -4.59 7.36
CA GLU A 80 -5.14 -3.62 7.34
C GLU A 80 -3.84 -4.40 7.52
N GLY A 81 -2.96 -4.30 6.53
CA GLY A 81 -1.64 -4.88 6.60
C GLY A 81 -0.61 -3.80 6.87
N ILE A 82 0.26 -4.03 7.85
CA ILE A 82 1.39 -3.17 8.15
C ILE A 82 2.66 -3.99 7.97
N ASN A 83 3.48 -3.59 7.00
CA ASN A 83 4.80 -4.15 6.81
C ASN A 83 5.87 -3.14 7.16
N CYS A 84 6.94 -3.59 7.81
CA CYS A 84 8.04 -2.73 8.22
C CYS A 84 9.36 -3.32 7.77
N LEU A 85 10.22 -2.46 7.22
CA LEU A 85 11.62 -2.76 6.97
C LEU A 85 12.43 -2.13 8.11
N TYR A 86 13.41 -2.88 8.60
CA TYR A 86 14.26 -2.46 9.70
C TYR A 86 15.72 -2.37 9.21
N ASN A 87 16.47 -1.45 9.80
CA ASN A 87 17.92 -1.41 9.70
C ASN A 87 18.54 -2.50 10.58
N ASP A 88 19.85 -2.74 10.41
CA ASP A 88 20.61 -3.72 11.20
C ASP A 88 20.61 -3.41 12.71
N ASP A 89 20.48 -2.12 13.07
CA ASP A 89 20.38 -1.64 14.45
C ASP A 89 18.96 -1.79 15.06
N GLY A 90 18.02 -2.35 14.30
CA GLY A 90 16.63 -2.56 14.71
C GLY A 90 15.73 -1.32 14.58
N THR A 91 16.24 -0.19 14.08
CA THR A 91 15.41 0.99 13.78
C THR A 91 14.56 0.76 12.52
N VAL A 92 13.36 1.37 12.45
CA VAL A 92 12.47 1.20 11.29
C VAL A 92 12.98 2.05 10.12
N LEU A 93 13.41 1.40 9.04
CA LEU A 93 13.79 2.03 7.77
C LEU A 93 12.57 2.46 6.98
N SER A 94 11.53 1.62 6.91
CA SER A 94 10.29 1.98 6.23
C SER A 94 9.08 1.29 6.86
N LYS A 95 7.92 1.95 6.75
CA LYS A 95 6.63 1.40 7.16
C LYS A 95 5.65 1.56 6.00
N THR A 96 5.08 0.46 5.54
CA THR A 96 4.01 0.45 4.53
C THR A 96 2.71 -0.05 5.14
N ILE A 97 1.62 0.62 4.81
CA ILE A 97 0.25 0.30 5.21
C ILE A 97 -0.61 0.19 3.94
N ILE A 98 -1.33 -0.91 3.80
CA ILE A 98 -2.37 -1.08 2.77
C ILE A 98 -3.66 -1.50 3.47
N SER A 99 -4.74 -0.78 3.20
CA SER A 99 -6.06 -1.08 3.73
C SER A 99 -7.10 -1.08 2.63
N PHE A 100 -7.99 -2.08 2.68
CA PHE A 100 -9.12 -2.19 1.76
C PHE A 100 -10.42 -1.92 2.50
N ASN A 101 -11.31 -1.14 1.88
CA ASN A 101 -12.68 -0.89 2.38
C ASN A 101 -12.73 -0.40 3.84
N LYS A 102 -11.67 0.28 4.27
CA LYS A 102 -11.57 0.97 5.55
C LYS A 102 -11.39 2.45 5.31
N LYS A 103 -12.09 3.26 6.11
CA LYS A 103 -11.75 4.69 6.22
C LYS A 103 -10.35 4.80 6.81
N PRO A 104 -9.52 5.77 6.37
CA PRO A 104 -8.27 6.06 7.04
C PRO A 104 -8.58 6.40 8.50
N LYS A 105 -8.22 5.52 9.42
CA LYS A 105 -8.08 5.89 10.83
C LYS A 105 -6.67 6.48 10.99
N GLU A 106 -6.52 7.43 11.90
CA GLU A 106 -5.20 7.87 12.35
C GLU A 106 -4.30 6.65 12.60
N VAL A 107 -3.05 6.78 12.12
CA VAL A 107 -1.96 5.81 12.19
C VAL A 107 -2.22 4.73 13.24
N SER A 108 -2.69 3.56 12.79
CA SER A 108 -2.95 2.49 13.74
C SER A 108 -1.63 2.06 14.37
N PHE A 109 -1.63 1.95 15.70
CA PHE A 109 -0.53 1.39 16.48
C PHE A 109 -0.38 -0.13 16.27
N GLN A 110 -0.98 -0.71 15.22
CA GLN A 110 -0.82 -2.13 14.93
C GLN A 110 0.66 -2.44 14.69
N LYS A 111 1.08 -3.57 15.28
CA LYS A 111 2.43 -4.11 15.13
C LYS A 111 2.61 -4.56 13.69
N CYS A 112 3.79 -4.31 13.13
CA CYS A 112 4.17 -4.81 11.82
C CYS A 112 4.05 -6.34 11.77
N TYR A 113 3.80 -6.91 10.59
CA TYR A 113 3.81 -8.35 10.40
C TYR A 113 5.10 -8.97 10.96
N GLN A 114 4.93 -10.01 11.78
CA GLN A 114 6.05 -10.74 12.37
C GLN A 114 6.39 -11.98 11.55
N ALA A 115 5.38 -12.65 10.97
CA ALA A 115 5.56 -13.84 10.16
C ALA A 115 6.11 -13.49 8.76
N GLU A 116 7.21 -14.14 8.36
CA GLU A 116 7.86 -13.93 7.06
C GLU A 116 6.92 -14.17 5.87
N GLN A 117 6.02 -15.15 5.98
CA GLN A 117 5.03 -15.43 4.94
C GLN A 117 4.08 -14.24 4.72
N ASP A 118 3.64 -13.59 5.79
CA ASP A 118 2.75 -12.43 5.70
C ASP A 118 3.48 -11.23 5.12
N LYS A 119 4.75 -11.01 5.49
CA LYS A 119 5.61 -9.98 4.90
C LYS A 119 5.75 -10.18 3.39
N LYS A 120 6.04 -11.42 2.94
CA LYS A 120 6.18 -11.76 1.52
C LYS A 120 4.86 -11.59 0.76
N ASN A 121 3.74 -12.04 1.35
CA ASN A 121 2.42 -11.89 0.76
C ASN A 121 2.04 -10.41 0.63
N PHE A 122 2.31 -9.61 1.67
CA PHE A 122 2.10 -8.16 1.64
C PHE A 122 2.96 -7.48 0.59
N HIS A 123 4.25 -7.83 0.51
CA HIS A 123 5.16 -7.28 -0.49
C HIS A 123 4.67 -7.54 -1.92
N ASN A 124 4.12 -8.73 -2.21
CA ASN A 124 3.53 -9.01 -3.51
C ASN A 124 2.35 -8.08 -3.84
N ILE A 125 1.52 -7.76 -2.86
CA ILE A 125 0.39 -6.82 -3.03
C ILE A 125 0.92 -5.39 -3.28
N GLU A 126 1.88 -4.95 -2.46
CA GLU A 126 2.52 -3.64 -2.60
C GLU A 126 3.16 -3.47 -3.99
N MET A 127 3.89 -4.48 -4.48
CA MET A 127 4.53 -4.42 -5.79
C MET A 127 3.50 -4.33 -6.93
N GLN A 128 2.37 -5.02 -6.84
CA GLN A 128 1.30 -4.91 -7.83
C GLN A 128 0.67 -3.50 -7.83
N LEU A 129 0.41 -2.95 -6.64
CA LEU A 129 -0.10 -1.59 -6.51
C LEU A 129 0.88 -0.56 -7.08
N LEU A 130 2.16 -0.65 -6.71
CA LEU A 130 3.20 0.26 -7.19
C LEU A 130 3.34 0.20 -8.71
N LYS A 131 3.29 -1.01 -9.30
CA LYS A 131 3.32 -1.18 -10.75
C LYS A 131 2.14 -0.46 -11.42
N LEU A 132 0.93 -0.58 -10.86
CA LEU A 132 -0.24 0.11 -11.38
C LEU A 132 -0.12 1.63 -11.26
N LEU A 133 0.29 2.15 -10.09
CA LEU A 133 0.49 3.60 -9.90
C LEU A 133 1.54 4.15 -10.87
N LYS A 134 2.70 3.49 -10.99
CA LYS A 134 3.81 3.90 -11.86
C LYS A 134 3.51 3.75 -13.36
N SER A 135 2.52 2.94 -13.72
CA SER A 135 2.09 2.80 -15.11
C SER A 135 1.25 3.98 -15.61
N LYS A 136 0.75 4.83 -14.70
CA LYS A 136 -0.09 5.96 -15.07
C LYS A 136 0.76 7.13 -15.60
N PRO A 137 0.38 7.77 -16.71
CA PRO A 137 1.12 8.90 -17.28
C PRO A 137 1.31 10.05 -16.29
N GLU A 138 0.33 10.31 -15.44
CA GLU A 138 0.36 11.37 -14.44
C GLU A 138 1.48 11.17 -13.42
N TYR A 139 1.73 9.91 -13.04
CA TYR A 139 2.87 9.55 -12.20
C TYR A 139 4.19 9.82 -12.92
N GLN A 140 4.34 9.31 -14.14
CA GLN A 140 5.57 9.42 -14.92
C GLN A 140 5.95 10.88 -15.20
N ASN A 141 4.96 11.71 -15.53
CA ASN A 141 5.17 13.14 -15.76
C ASN A 141 5.60 13.88 -14.48
N THR A 142 5.15 13.44 -13.31
CA THR A 142 5.51 14.09 -12.03
C THR A 142 6.87 13.65 -11.50
N PHE A 143 7.24 12.39 -11.77
CA PHE A 143 8.46 11.73 -11.28
C PHE A 143 9.30 11.14 -12.43
N PRO A 144 9.69 11.92 -13.46
CA PRO A 144 10.38 11.39 -14.64
C PRO A 144 11.73 10.75 -14.31
N TRP A 145 12.45 11.29 -13.32
CA TRP A 145 13.74 10.77 -12.86
C TRP A 145 13.69 9.33 -12.33
N GLU A 146 12.52 8.81 -11.96
CA GLU A 146 12.37 7.39 -11.58
C GLU A 146 12.47 6.43 -12.78
N PHE A 147 12.44 6.95 -14.01
CA PHE A 147 12.42 6.17 -15.25
C PHE A 147 13.62 6.45 -16.17
N GLU A 148 14.41 7.49 -15.88
CA GLU A 148 15.57 7.92 -16.68
C GLU A 148 16.76 6.92 -16.65
N THR A 149 16.64 5.81 -15.91
CA THR A 149 17.67 4.76 -15.78
C THR A 149 17.22 3.36 -16.24
N LEU A 150 16.16 3.28 -17.04
CA LEU A 150 15.69 2.02 -17.67
C LEU A 150 16.15 1.88 -19.13
#